data_AF-A0A327QZT3-F1
#
_entry.id   AF-A0A327QZT3-F1
#
_cell.length_a   1.000
_cell.length_b   1.000
_cell.length_c   1.000
_cell.angle_alpha   90.00
_cell.angle_beta   90.00
_cell.angle_gamma   90.00
#
_symmetry.space_group_name_H-M   'P 1'
#
loop_
_entity.id
_entity.type
_entity.pdbx_description
1 polymer ?
#
loop_
_entity_poly.entity_id
_entity_poly.type
_entity_poly.pdbx_seq_one_letter_code
_entity_poly.pdbx_strand_id
1 'polypeptide(L)' 'MSGTDNFKTVQEYFESQPIKTKQALLELKQCILKVAPEATELFNYNIPAYALI' A
#
# COMPACT_ATOMS: atom_id res chain seq x y z
N MET A 1 -5.71 6.74 19.79
CA MET A 1 -4.48 7.28 19.17
C MET A 1 -4.93 8.12 18.00
N SER A 2 -4.99 9.45 18.19
CA SER A 2 -5.43 10.42 17.19
C SER A 2 -4.21 11.10 16.60
N GLY A 3 -3.74 10.60 15.48
CA GLY A 3 -2.74 11.24 14.63
C GLY A 3 -3.07 10.81 13.21
N THR A 4 -3.40 11.76 12.33
CA THR A 4 -3.45 11.48 10.90
C THR A 4 -2.02 11.26 10.46
N ASP A 5 -1.57 10.00 10.51
CA ASP A 5 -0.26 9.64 9.99
C ASP A 5 -0.26 9.93 8.48
N ASN A 6 0.42 11.03 8.11
CA ASN A 6 0.55 11.47 6.73
C ASN A 6 1.67 10.68 6.07
N PHE A 7 1.40 9.42 5.73
CA PHE A 7 2.33 8.60 4.96
C PHE A 7 2.52 9.23 3.57
N LYS A 8 3.75 9.19 3.08
CA LYS A 8 4.10 9.71 1.74
C LYS A 8 4.16 8.61 0.70
N THR A 9 4.31 7.36 1.14
CA THR A 9 4.44 6.20 0.26
C THR A 9 3.62 5.02 0.77
N VAL A 10 3.26 4.11 -0.15
CA VAL A 10 2.62 2.83 0.17
C VAL A 10 3.48 2.02 1.16
N GLN A 11 4.81 2.07 1.00
CA GLN A 11 5.74 1.36 1.88
C GLN A 11 5.68 1.89 3.32
N GLU A 12 5.70 3.22 3.51
CA GLU A 12 5.57 3.81 4.85
C GLU A 12 4.25 3.40 5.52
N TYR A 13 3.15 3.36 4.75
CA TYR A 13 1.87 2.87 5.24
C TYR A 13 1.92 1.38 5.61
N PHE A 14 2.60 0.53 4.84
CA PHE A 14 2.74 -0.89 5.16
C PHE A 14 3.58 -1.14 6.42
N GLU A 15 4.67 -0.38 6.59
CA GLU A 15 5.54 -0.49 7.78
C GLU A 15 4.85 -0.03 9.07
N SER A 16 3.86 0.87 8.98
CA SER A 16 3.09 1.32 10.15
C SER A 16 1.99 0.33 10.58
N GLN A 17 1.68 -0.67 9.75
CA GLN A 17 0.64 -1.64 10.08
C GLN A 17 1.12 -2.71 11.05
N PRO A 18 0.21 -3.28 11.86
CA PRO A 18 0.49 -4.50 12.63
C PRO A 18 1.01 -5.62 11.73
N ILE A 19 1.90 -6.47 12.26
CA ILE A 19 2.63 -7.50 11.49
C ILE A 19 1.70 -8.33 10.58
N LYS A 20 0.57 -8.82 11.11
CA LYS A 20 -0.39 -9.62 10.32
C LYS A 20 -1.03 -8.82 9.19
N THR A 21 -1.38 -7.57 9.45
CA THR A 21 -1.97 -6.66 8.45
C THR A 21 -0.94 -6.33 7.37
N LYS A 22 0.30 -6.00 7.76
CA LYS A 22 1.41 -5.77 6.83
C LYS A 22 1.62 -6.97 5.91
N GLN A 23 1.62 -8.18 6.45
CA GLN A 23 1.77 -9.40 5.65
C GLN A 23 0.66 -9.56 4.61
N ALA A 24 -0.60 -9.39 5.01
CA ALA A 24 -1.73 -9.45 4.09
C ALA A 24 -1.68 -8.37 2.99
N LEU A 25 -1.26 -7.15 3.34
CA LEU A 25 -1.10 -6.06 2.37
C LEU A 25 0.03 -6.33 1.36
N LEU A 26 1.14 -6.91 1.81
CA LEU A 26 2.23 -7.33 0.93
C LEU A 26 1.80 -8.45 -0.03
N GLU A 27 1.01 -9.41 0.45
CA GLU A 27 0.44 -10.47 -0.39
C GLU A 27 -0.53 -9.89 -1.43
N LEU A 28 -1.40 -8.96 -1.03
CA LEU A 28 -2.30 -8.27 -1.95
C LEU A 28 -1.52 -7.50 -3.03
N LYS A 29 -0.47 -6.76 -2.64
CA LYS A 29 0.44 -6.08 -3.58
C LYS A 29 1.04 -7.07 -4.57
N GLN A 30 1.54 -8.21 -4.11
CA GLN A 30 2.12 -9.24 -4.98
C GLN A 30 1.08 -9.80 -5.96
N CYS A 31 -0.15 -10.04 -5.51
CA CYS A 31 -1.24 -10.49 -6.38
C CYS A 31 -1.54 -9.47 -7.49
N ILE A 32 -1.60 -8.17 -7.16
CA ILE A 32 -1.83 -7.10 -8.12
C ILE A 32 -0.69 -7.05 -9.15
N LEU A 33 0.57 -6.98 -8.71
CA LEU A 33 1.73 -6.88 -9.62
C LEU A 33 1.97 -8.16 -10.44
N LYS A 34 1.47 -9.31 -9.99
CA LYS A 34 1.50 -10.55 -10.78
C LYS A 34 0.55 -10.48 -11.98
N VAL A 35 -0.62 -9.86 -11.82
CA VAL A 35 -1.63 -9.76 -12.89
C VAL A 35 -1.47 -8.51 -13.75
N ALA A 36 -0.93 -7.44 -13.18
CA ALA A 36 -0.64 -6.18 -13.85
C ALA A 36 0.74 -5.65 -13.43
N PRO A 37 1.83 -6.20 -14.02
CA PRO A 37 3.20 -5.79 -13.70
C PRO A 37 3.50 -4.31 -13.94
N GLU A 38 2.75 -3.68 -14.85
CA GLU A 38 2.83 -2.26 -15.20
C GLU A 38 2.06 -1.33 -14.24
N ALA A 39 1.36 -1.88 -13.25
CA ALA A 39 0.64 -1.08 -12.27
C ALA A 39 1.61 -0.20 -11.47
N THR A 40 1.31 1.09 -11.43
CA THR A 40 2.07 2.08 -10.65
C THR A 40 1.47 2.21 -9.26
N GLU A 41 2.31 2.13 -8.23
CA GLU A 41 1.91 2.38 -6.85
C GLU A 41 1.69 3.88 -6.61
N LEU A 42 0.54 4.21 -6.07
CA LEU A 42 0.14 5.56 -5.70
C LEU A 42 -0.23 5.59 -4.23
N PHE A 43 -0.11 6.77 -3.63
CA PHE A 43 -0.62 7.03 -2.29
C PHE A 43 -1.53 8.26 -2.37
N ASN A 44 -2.84 8.06 -2.22
CA ASN A 44 -3.84 9.10 -2.39
C ASN A 44 -4.90 8.99 -1.29
N TYR A 45 -5.45 10.11 -0.82
CA TYR A 45 -6.43 10.14 0.27
C TYR A 45 -6.01 9.33 1.51
N ASN A 46 -4.72 9.31 1.83
CA ASN A 46 -4.12 8.51 2.90
C ASN A 46 -4.32 6.99 2.79
N ILE A 47 -4.51 6.46 1.57
CA ILE A 47 -4.56 5.03 1.29
C ILE A 47 -3.62 4.63 0.14
N PRO A 48 -3.06 3.42 0.17
CA PRO A 48 -2.40 2.82 -0.99
C PRO A 48 -3.39 2.63 -2.16
N ALA A 49 -2.95 2.96 -3.36
CA ALA A 49 -3.68 2.78 -4.59
C ALA A 49 -2.77 2.24 -5.71
N TYR A 50 -3.36 1.62 -6.72
CA TYR A 50 -2.67 1.07 -7.88
C TYR A 50 -3.39 1.53 -9.14
N ALA A 51 -2.64 2.06 -10.11
CA ALA A 51 -3.18 2.55 -11.37
C ALA A 51 -2.44 1.98 -12.58
N LEU A 52 -3.18 1.74 -13.66
CA LEU A 52 -2.65 1.47 -15.00
C LEU A 52 -2.71 2.80 -15.75
N ILE A 53 -1.55 3.40 -16.01
CA ILE A 53 -1.44 4.72 -16.66
C ILE A 53 -0.81 4.54 -18.03
#